data_AF-A0A0N9GXE5-F1
#
_entry.id   AF-A0A0N9GXE5-F1
#
_cell.length_a   1.000
_cell.length_b   1.000
_cell.length_c   1.000
_cell.angle_alpha   90.00
_cell.angle_beta   90.00
_cell.angle_gamma   90.00
#
_symmetry.space_group_name_H-M   'P 1'
#
loop_
_entity.id
_entity.type
_entity.pdbx_description
1 polymer ?
#
loop_
_entity_poly.entity_id
_entity_poly.type
_entity_poly.pdbx_seq_one_letter_code
_entity_poly.pdbx_strand_id
1 'polypeptide(L)'
;PTFVDMDAPDHMNQRGMVEPLFTPEHVKKLQPYIQKTVDDLLTAMKKKGCSAGPVDLVKEFALPVPSYIIYTILGVPFNDLEYLTNQNAIRTNGSSTAREASAANQELLDYLASLVDKRLEEPKDDLISKLCTEQVKPGNIEKADAVQIAFLLLVAGNATLVNMIR
;
A
#
# COMPACT_ATOMS: atom_id res chain seq x y z
N PRO A 1 -14.63 -11.99 0.61
CA PRO A 1 -14.10 -11.89 -0.78
C PRO A 1 -13.99 -10.41 -1.13
N THR A 2 -13.06 -10.04 -2.01
CA THR A 2 -12.93 -8.66 -2.50
C THR A 2 -13.28 -8.60 -3.98
N PHE A 3 -13.43 -7.40 -4.53
CA PHE A 3 -13.90 -7.19 -5.89
C PHE A 3 -13.06 -7.88 -6.96
N VAL A 4 -11.80 -8.25 -6.67
CA VAL A 4 -10.95 -8.98 -7.62
C VAL A 4 -11.52 -10.34 -8.02
N ASP A 5 -12.32 -10.98 -7.15
CA ASP A 5 -12.90 -12.30 -7.36
C ASP A 5 -14.44 -12.27 -7.49
N MET A 6 -15.03 -11.09 -7.73
CA MET A 6 -16.48 -10.91 -7.83
C MET A 6 -16.94 -10.77 -9.29
N ASP A 7 -18.15 -11.23 -9.56
CA ASP A 7 -18.88 -10.97 -10.80
C ASP A 7 -19.77 -9.72 -10.67
N ALA A 8 -20.38 -9.29 -11.79
CA ALA A 8 -21.39 -8.23 -11.77
C ALA A 8 -22.68 -8.70 -11.06
N PRO A 9 -23.36 -7.82 -10.28
CA PRO A 9 -23.07 -6.40 -10.09
C PRO A 9 -22.06 -6.09 -8.97
N ASP A 10 -21.74 -7.07 -8.12
CA ASP A 10 -20.99 -6.87 -6.88
C ASP A 10 -19.57 -6.35 -7.11
N HIS A 11 -18.91 -6.79 -8.19
CA HIS A 11 -17.61 -6.27 -8.62
C HIS A 11 -17.59 -4.74 -8.68
N MET A 12 -18.53 -4.14 -9.42
CA MET A 12 -18.56 -2.69 -9.61
C MET A 12 -19.05 -1.96 -8.36
N ASN A 13 -19.94 -2.57 -7.58
CA ASN A 13 -20.41 -1.99 -6.33
C ASN A 13 -19.25 -1.78 -5.34
N GLN A 14 -18.41 -2.81 -5.13
CA GLN A 14 -17.28 -2.68 -4.20
C GLN A 14 -16.10 -1.92 -4.81
N ARG A 15 -15.78 -2.14 -6.10
CA ARG A 15 -14.71 -1.41 -6.79
C ARG A 15 -14.97 0.09 -6.86
N GLY A 16 -16.23 0.50 -7.05
CA GLY A 16 -16.65 1.90 -7.07
C GLY A 16 -16.37 2.65 -5.76
N MET A 17 -16.19 1.95 -4.64
CA MET A 17 -15.83 2.55 -3.33
C MET A 17 -14.42 3.13 -3.31
N VAL A 18 -13.51 2.65 -4.18
CA VAL A 18 -12.09 3.06 -4.18
C VAL A 18 -11.63 3.70 -5.49
N GLU A 19 -12.35 3.47 -6.60
CA GLU A 19 -12.04 4.05 -7.92
C GLU A 19 -11.79 5.56 -7.95
N PRO A 20 -12.52 6.43 -7.19
CA PRO A 20 -12.30 7.87 -7.23
C PRO A 20 -10.85 8.30 -6.92
N LEU A 21 -10.11 7.50 -6.15
CA LEU A 21 -8.71 7.75 -5.78
C LEU A 21 -7.71 7.35 -6.87
N PHE A 22 -8.15 6.61 -7.89
CA PHE A 22 -7.30 6.13 -8.99
C PHE A 22 -7.70 6.73 -10.34
N THR A 23 -8.54 7.76 -10.35
CA THR A 23 -8.90 8.49 -11.58
C THR A 23 -7.68 9.22 -12.16
N PRO A 24 -7.62 9.44 -13.50
CA PRO A 24 -6.51 10.19 -14.12
C PRO A 24 -6.29 11.59 -13.52
N GLU A 25 -7.37 12.26 -13.10
CA GLU A 25 -7.27 13.56 -12.44
C GLU A 25 -6.63 13.44 -11.05
N HIS A 26 -7.02 12.43 -10.26
CA HIS A 26 -6.45 12.21 -8.93
C HIS A 26 -4.97 11.82 -9.01
N VAL A 27 -4.61 10.91 -9.93
CA VAL A 27 -3.21 10.52 -10.17
C VAL A 27 -2.35 11.73 -10.59
N LYS A 28 -2.88 12.64 -11.42
CA LYS A 28 -2.18 13.90 -11.75
C LYS A 28 -1.90 14.77 -10.52
N LYS A 29 -2.82 14.82 -9.55
CA LYS A 29 -2.63 15.54 -8.29
C LYS A 29 -1.56 14.90 -7.40
N LEU A 30 -1.35 13.59 -7.52
CA LEU A 30 -0.28 12.86 -6.82
C LEU A 30 1.10 13.05 -7.47
N GLN A 31 1.20 13.57 -8.70
CA GLN A 31 2.47 13.71 -9.42
C GLN A 31 3.58 14.41 -8.60
N PRO A 32 3.34 15.54 -7.91
CA PRO A 32 4.39 16.19 -7.11
C PRO A 32 4.86 15.31 -5.95
N TYR A 33 3.95 14.57 -5.32
CA TYR A 33 4.28 13.63 -4.26
C TYR A 33 5.09 12.44 -4.78
N ILE A 34 4.67 11.83 -5.89
CA ILE A 34 5.39 10.73 -6.55
C ILE A 34 6.81 11.17 -6.91
N GLN A 35 6.95 12.35 -7.53
CA GLN A 35 8.25 12.91 -7.89
C GLN A 35 9.13 13.10 -6.65
N LYS A 36 8.58 13.69 -5.57
CA LYS A 36 9.33 13.88 -4.33
C LYS A 36 9.80 12.56 -3.72
N THR A 37 8.94 11.54 -3.68
CA THR A 37 9.29 10.21 -3.16
C THR A 37 10.45 9.60 -3.95
N VAL A 38 10.41 9.69 -5.27
CA VAL A 38 11.50 9.23 -6.14
C VAL A 38 12.78 10.02 -5.89
N ASP A 39 12.70 11.36 -5.84
CA ASP A 39 13.85 12.24 -5.63
C ASP A 39 14.53 12.00 -4.27
N ASP A 40 13.75 11.83 -3.21
CA ASP A 40 14.24 11.54 -1.86
C ASP A 40 14.98 10.19 -1.82
N LEU A 41 14.42 9.15 -2.44
CA LEU A 41 15.03 7.82 -2.50
C LEU A 41 16.32 7.83 -3.32
N LEU A 42 16.34 8.51 -4.47
CA LEU A 42 17.56 8.70 -5.26
C LEU A 42 18.62 9.50 -4.49
N THR A 43 18.20 10.53 -3.74
CA THR A 43 19.09 11.33 -2.89
C THR A 43 19.71 10.48 -1.78
N ALA A 44 18.91 9.63 -1.13
CA ALA A 44 19.38 8.70 -0.11
C ALA A 44 20.39 7.69 -0.69
N MET A 45 20.08 7.09 -1.84
CA MET A 45 20.96 6.16 -2.54
C MET A 45 22.28 6.83 -2.97
N LYS A 46 22.22 8.07 -3.49
CA LYS A 46 23.41 8.87 -3.84
C LYS A 46 24.26 9.16 -2.61
N LYS A 47 23.66 9.52 -1.48
CA LYS A 47 24.37 9.79 -0.22
C LYS A 47 25.01 8.54 0.36
N LYS A 48 24.34 7.38 0.24
CA LYS A 48 24.90 6.07 0.61
C LYS A 48 26.15 5.75 -0.22
N GLY A 49 26.10 6.07 -1.52
CA GLY A 49 27.20 5.84 -2.44
C GLY A 49 27.45 4.36 -2.71
N CYS A 50 28.43 4.08 -3.56
CA CYS A 50 28.84 2.72 -3.93
C CYS A 50 30.37 2.54 -3.86
N SER A 51 31.07 3.41 -3.12
CA SER A 51 32.54 3.35 -3.00
C SER A 51 33.05 2.08 -2.31
N ALA A 52 32.22 1.45 -1.48
CA ALA A 52 32.51 0.18 -0.82
C ALA A 52 32.05 -1.07 -1.60
N GLY A 53 31.43 -0.88 -2.77
CA GLY A 53 30.90 -1.96 -3.61
C GLY A 53 29.52 -1.65 -4.21
N PRO A 54 29.00 -2.55 -5.04
CA PRO A 54 27.68 -2.41 -5.65
C PRO A 54 26.56 -2.27 -4.62
N VAL A 55 25.49 -1.58 -5.02
CA VAL A 55 24.24 -1.46 -4.26
C VAL A 55 23.13 -2.23 -4.96
N ASP A 56 22.21 -2.80 -4.18
CA ASP A 56 21.05 -3.51 -4.72
C ASP A 56 19.95 -2.50 -5.10
N LEU A 57 19.78 -2.26 -6.41
CA LEU A 57 18.76 -1.33 -6.92
C LEU A 57 17.33 -1.74 -6.49
N VAL A 58 17.07 -3.04 -6.34
CA VAL A 58 15.73 -3.50 -5.91
C VAL A 58 15.47 -3.03 -4.49
N LYS A 59 16.38 -3.36 -3.57
CA LYS A 59 16.27 -2.97 -2.16
C LYS A 59 16.27 -1.46 -1.95
N GLU A 60 17.17 -0.74 -2.63
CA GLU A 60 17.39 0.69 -2.36
C GLU A 60 16.43 1.61 -3.12
N PHE A 61 15.75 1.13 -4.19
CA PHE A 61 14.92 1.98 -5.04
C PHE A 61 13.64 1.29 -5.54
N ALA A 62 13.74 0.18 -6.26
CA ALA A 62 12.58 -0.41 -6.94
C ALA A 62 11.50 -0.91 -5.97
N LEU A 63 11.89 -1.42 -4.81
CA LEU A 63 11.00 -1.84 -3.73
C LEU A 63 10.34 -0.65 -3.00
N PRO A 64 11.09 0.34 -2.47
CA PRO A 64 10.50 1.43 -1.70
C PRO A 64 9.62 2.38 -2.54
N VAL A 65 9.91 2.64 -3.82
CA VAL A 65 9.12 3.57 -4.64
C VAL A 65 7.63 3.24 -4.66
N PRO A 66 7.17 2.07 -5.15
CA PRO A 66 5.75 1.75 -5.19
C PRO A 66 5.19 1.54 -3.78
N SER A 67 5.98 0.97 -2.87
CA SER A 67 5.54 0.66 -1.50
C SER A 67 5.19 1.94 -0.72
N TYR A 68 6.06 2.95 -0.76
CA TYR A 68 5.83 4.21 -0.03
C TYR A 68 4.61 4.96 -0.58
N ILE A 69 4.44 4.93 -1.90
CA ILE A 69 3.29 5.57 -2.57
C ILE A 69 1.99 4.90 -2.15
N ILE A 70 1.87 3.58 -2.27
CA ILE A 70 0.60 2.89 -1.94
C ILE A 70 0.29 2.98 -0.44
N TYR A 71 1.29 2.83 0.43
CA TYR A 71 1.08 2.98 1.87
C TYR A 71 0.63 4.38 2.26
N THR A 72 1.18 5.41 1.62
CA THR A 72 0.73 6.80 1.86
C THR A 72 -0.69 7.03 1.39
N ILE A 73 -1.08 6.51 0.21
CA ILE A 73 -2.47 6.56 -0.27
C ILE A 73 -3.42 5.85 0.71
N LEU A 74 -3.00 4.73 1.28
CA LEU A 74 -3.76 3.98 2.29
C LEU A 74 -3.88 4.72 3.63
N GLY A 75 -2.97 5.63 3.95
CA GLY A 75 -2.97 6.42 5.19
C GLY A 75 -1.93 6.00 6.23
N VAL A 76 -0.94 5.22 5.82
CA VAL A 76 0.19 4.84 6.68
C VAL A 76 1.08 6.05 6.95
N PRO A 77 1.45 6.33 8.22
CA PRO A 77 2.36 7.41 8.57
C PRO A 77 3.79 7.12 8.07
N PHE A 78 4.51 8.19 7.74
CA PHE A 78 5.85 8.13 7.15
C PHE A 78 6.84 7.24 7.93
N ASN A 79 6.80 7.27 9.26
CA ASN A 79 7.74 6.53 10.11
C ASN A 79 7.58 5.01 10.03
N ASP A 80 6.43 4.52 9.57
CA ASP A 80 6.14 3.07 9.50
C ASP A 80 6.43 2.49 8.11
N LEU A 81 6.69 3.34 7.11
CA LEU A 81 6.81 2.95 5.71
C LEU A 81 7.95 1.96 5.46
N GLU A 82 9.13 2.20 6.05
CA GLU A 82 10.29 1.32 5.86
C GLU A 82 10.02 -0.09 6.41
N TYR A 83 9.48 -0.15 7.64
CA TYR A 83 9.14 -1.41 8.29
C TYR A 83 8.11 -2.21 7.48
N LEU A 84 6.99 -1.59 7.14
CA LEU A 84 5.91 -2.26 6.41
C LEU A 84 6.30 -2.61 4.97
N THR A 85 7.20 -1.84 4.35
CA THR A 85 7.78 -2.19 3.05
C THR A 85 8.56 -3.49 3.13
N ASN A 86 9.39 -3.66 4.17
CA ASN A 86 10.13 -4.89 4.39
C ASN A 86 9.19 -6.07 4.68
N GLN A 87 8.17 -5.89 5.54
CA GLN A 87 7.19 -6.94 5.82
C GLN A 87 6.44 -7.37 4.54
N ASN A 88 6.03 -6.42 3.69
CA ASN A 88 5.38 -6.77 2.43
C ASN A 88 6.31 -7.50 1.45
N ALA A 89 7.61 -7.16 1.44
CA ALA A 89 8.59 -7.89 0.64
C ALA A 89 8.75 -9.34 1.09
N ILE A 90 8.80 -9.59 2.41
CA ILE A 90 8.89 -10.95 2.99
C ILE A 90 7.74 -11.85 2.50
N ARG A 91 6.53 -11.30 2.36
CA ARG A 91 5.36 -12.06 1.89
C ARG A 91 5.53 -12.72 0.53
N THR A 92 6.27 -12.07 -0.37
CA THR A 92 6.45 -12.52 -1.76
C THR A 92 7.87 -12.95 -2.09
N ASN A 93 8.78 -12.92 -1.12
CA ASN A 93 10.17 -13.28 -1.33
C ASN A 93 10.32 -14.80 -1.46
N GLY A 94 10.89 -15.27 -2.57
CA GLY A 94 11.11 -16.70 -2.81
C GLY A 94 12.07 -17.37 -1.82
N SER A 95 12.85 -16.60 -1.06
CA SER A 95 13.71 -17.12 0.01
C SER A 95 13.01 -17.22 1.37
N SER A 96 11.81 -16.65 1.52
CA SER A 96 11.06 -16.74 2.77
C SER A 96 10.38 -18.11 2.91
N THR A 97 10.41 -18.64 4.12
CA THR A 97 9.65 -19.83 4.47
C THR A 97 8.14 -19.53 4.44
N ALA A 98 7.31 -20.56 4.27
CA ALA A 98 5.86 -20.41 4.35
C ALA A 98 5.38 -19.78 5.67
N ARG A 99 6.10 -20.05 6.78
CA ARG A 99 5.79 -19.48 8.09
C ARG A 99 6.09 -17.98 8.12
N GLU A 100 7.23 -17.54 7.62
CA GLU A 100 7.61 -16.12 7.57
C GLU A 100 6.67 -15.34 6.66
N ALA A 101 6.35 -15.87 5.48
CA ALA A 101 5.42 -15.22 4.56
C ALA A 101 4.02 -15.07 5.18
N SER A 102 3.53 -16.12 5.86
CA SER A 102 2.24 -16.08 6.58
C SER A 102 2.25 -15.10 7.75
N ALA A 103 3.31 -15.06 8.54
CA ALA A 103 3.44 -14.13 9.67
C ALA A 103 3.47 -12.67 9.18
N ALA A 104 4.25 -12.36 8.15
CA ALA A 104 4.27 -11.03 7.55
C ALA A 104 2.92 -10.65 6.94
N ASN A 105 2.19 -11.61 6.35
CA ASN A 105 0.85 -11.39 5.84
C ASN A 105 -0.14 -11.01 6.96
N GLN A 106 -0.12 -11.75 8.07
CA GLN A 106 -0.97 -11.47 9.22
C GLN A 106 -0.64 -10.12 9.86
N GLU A 107 0.65 -9.80 9.97
CA GLU A 107 1.08 -8.53 10.55
C GLU A 107 0.60 -7.31 9.76
N LEU A 108 0.62 -7.36 8.43
CA LEU A 108 0.07 -6.29 7.61
C LEU A 108 -1.45 -6.14 7.80
N LEU A 109 -2.17 -7.26 7.93
CA LEU A 109 -3.62 -7.23 8.23
C LEU A 109 -3.90 -6.62 9.61
N ASP A 110 -3.14 -7.00 10.62
CA ASP A 110 -3.28 -6.47 12.00
C ASP A 110 -2.98 -4.96 12.06
N TYR A 111 -1.96 -4.53 11.30
CA TYR A 111 -1.64 -3.11 11.15
C TYR A 111 -2.79 -2.34 10.49
N LEU A 112 -3.32 -2.85 9.37
CA LEU A 112 -4.43 -2.22 8.66
C LEU A 112 -5.71 -2.18 9.49
N ALA A 113 -6.00 -3.23 10.27
CA ALA A 113 -7.12 -3.25 11.21
C ALA A 113 -6.98 -2.14 12.28
N SER A 114 -5.80 -2.03 12.87
CA SER A 114 -5.48 -0.96 13.82
C SER A 114 -5.60 0.43 13.19
N LEU A 115 -5.24 0.57 11.91
CA LEU A 115 -5.34 1.83 11.18
C LEU A 115 -6.80 2.18 10.86
N VAL A 116 -7.64 1.20 10.49
CA VAL A 116 -9.09 1.37 10.31
C VAL A 116 -9.74 1.86 11.60
N ASP A 117 -9.42 1.26 12.75
CA ASP A 117 -9.96 1.70 14.04
C ASP A 117 -9.62 3.16 14.33
N LYS A 118 -8.35 3.56 14.12
CA LYS A 118 -7.92 4.96 14.27
C LYS A 118 -8.67 5.91 13.34
N ARG A 119 -8.94 5.51 12.09
CA ARG A 119 -9.63 6.37 11.11
C ARG A 119 -11.14 6.44 11.27
N LEU A 120 -11.74 5.48 11.95
CA LEU A 120 -13.14 5.59 12.36
C LEU A 120 -13.33 6.70 13.40
N GLU A 121 -12.39 6.81 14.33
CA GLU A 121 -12.37 7.84 15.37
C GLU A 121 -11.94 9.20 14.81
N GLU A 122 -10.81 9.25 14.12
CA GLU A 122 -10.20 10.47 13.59
C GLU A 122 -9.84 10.29 12.09
N PRO A 123 -10.79 10.56 11.18
CA PRO A 123 -10.56 10.45 9.74
C PRO A 123 -9.54 11.49 9.26
N LYS A 124 -8.71 11.10 8.31
CA LYS A 124 -7.72 11.96 7.62
C LYS A 124 -7.99 11.96 6.11
N ASP A 125 -7.12 12.62 5.35
CA ASP A 125 -7.17 12.61 3.88
C ASP A 125 -6.44 11.38 3.32
N ASP A 126 -7.03 10.19 3.50
CA ASP A 126 -6.50 8.92 2.99
C ASP A 126 -7.62 7.91 2.64
N LEU A 127 -7.25 6.86 1.90
CA LEU A 127 -8.20 5.87 1.40
C LEU A 127 -8.96 5.16 2.52
N ILE A 128 -8.26 4.77 3.59
CA ILE A 128 -8.90 4.07 4.71
C ILE A 128 -9.91 4.99 5.39
N SER A 129 -9.63 6.28 5.55
CA SER A 129 -10.58 7.26 6.08
C SER A 129 -11.83 7.40 5.22
N LYS A 130 -11.69 7.37 3.89
CA LYS A 130 -12.84 7.39 2.97
C LYS A 130 -13.70 6.13 3.11
N LEU A 131 -13.09 4.94 3.12
CA LEU A 131 -13.81 3.69 3.36
C LEU A 131 -14.53 3.72 4.72
N CYS A 132 -13.85 4.19 5.77
CA CYS A 132 -14.44 4.32 7.10
C CYS A 132 -15.64 5.27 7.11
N THR A 133 -15.52 6.43 6.46
CA THR A 133 -16.54 7.50 6.51
C THR A 133 -17.72 7.22 5.60
N GLU A 134 -17.46 6.73 4.38
CA GLU A 134 -18.46 6.62 3.32
C GLU A 134 -19.08 5.22 3.24
N GLN A 135 -18.42 4.18 3.78
CA GLN A 135 -18.86 2.79 3.64
C GLN A 135 -19.09 2.11 4.99
N VAL A 136 -18.14 2.20 5.93
CA VAL A 136 -18.27 1.53 7.23
C VAL A 136 -19.28 2.24 8.14
N LYS A 137 -19.16 3.56 8.34
CA LYS A 137 -20.08 4.33 9.20
C LYS A 137 -21.55 4.24 8.76
N PRO A 138 -21.89 4.28 7.46
CA PRO A 138 -23.26 4.08 6.99
C PRO A 138 -23.75 2.63 7.04
N GLY A 139 -22.86 1.66 7.29
CA GLY A 139 -23.20 0.23 7.35
C GLY A 139 -23.24 -0.48 6.00
N ASN A 140 -22.62 0.07 4.96
CA ASN A 140 -22.54 -0.58 3.64
C ASN A 140 -21.58 -1.78 3.64
N ILE A 141 -20.51 -1.70 4.45
CA ILE A 141 -19.51 -2.75 4.64
C ILE A 141 -19.09 -2.80 6.11
N GLU A 142 -18.52 -3.91 6.55
CA GLU A 142 -17.94 -4.04 7.89
C GLU A 142 -16.49 -3.51 7.95
N LYS A 143 -15.95 -3.34 9.16
CA LYS A 143 -14.53 -2.97 9.34
C LYS A 143 -13.60 -3.97 8.66
N ALA A 144 -13.91 -5.26 8.78
CA ALA A 144 -13.11 -6.33 8.19
C ALA A 144 -13.06 -6.22 6.66
N ASP A 145 -14.15 -5.78 6.02
CA ASP A 145 -14.17 -5.55 4.57
C ASP A 145 -13.26 -4.39 4.19
N ALA A 146 -13.29 -3.28 4.95
CA ALA A 146 -12.39 -2.15 4.71
C ALA A 146 -10.91 -2.56 4.81
N VAL A 147 -10.56 -3.40 5.80
CA VAL A 147 -9.21 -3.98 5.93
C VAL A 147 -8.85 -4.81 4.69
N GLN A 148 -9.73 -5.70 4.24
CA GLN A 148 -9.46 -6.56 3.08
C GLN A 148 -9.36 -5.78 1.78
N ILE A 149 -10.18 -4.74 1.58
CA ILE A 149 -10.08 -3.85 0.41
C ILE A 149 -8.75 -3.09 0.42
N ALA A 150 -8.35 -2.52 1.56
CA ALA A 150 -7.06 -1.84 1.70
C ALA A 150 -5.89 -2.81 1.47
N PHE A 151 -6.00 -4.03 1.98
CA PHE A 151 -5.01 -5.08 1.80
C PHE A 151 -4.90 -5.53 0.33
N LEU A 152 -6.02 -5.70 -0.37
CA LEU A 152 -6.04 -6.00 -1.81
C LEU A 152 -5.25 -4.94 -2.58
N LEU A 153 -5.52 -3.65 -2.35
CA LEU A 153 -4.86 -2.55 -3.05
C LEU A 153 -3.35 -2.51 -2.76
N LEU A 154 -2.94 -2.84 -1.53
CA LEU A 154 -1.53 -2.97 -1.15
C LEU A 154 -0.83 -4.07 -1.94
N VAL A 155 -1.42 -5.26 -2.02
CA VAL A 155 -0.71 -6.46 -2.49
C VAL A 155 -0.85 -6.72 -3.98
N ALA A 156 -1.96 -6.30 -4.60
CA ALA A 156 -2.26 -6.62 -6.00
C ALA A 156 -1.25 -6.01 -6.99
N GLY A 157 -0.78 -4.79 -6.73
CA GLY A 157 0.07 -4.04 -7.66
C GLY A 157 1.55 -3.94 -7.28
N ASN A 158 1.89 -4.12 -6.00
CA ASN A 158 3.21 -3.72 -5.51
C ASN A 158 4.34 -4.54 -6.13
N ALA A 159 4.26 -5.88 -6.07
CA ALA A 159 5.31 -6.75 -6.62
C ALA A 159 5.48 -6.58 -8.15
N THR A 160 4.39 -6.32 -8.87
CA THR A 160 4.42 -6.04 -10.31
C THR A 160 5.19 -4.75 -10.60
N LEU A 161 4.92 -3.68 -9.86
CA LEU A 161 5.64 -2.41 -10.03
C LEU A 161 7.13 -2.52 -9.70
N VAL A 162 7.50 -3.26 -8.64
CA VAL A 162 8.91 -3.54 -8.32
C VAL A 162 9.59 -4.23 -9.51
N ASN A 163 8.92 -5.19 -10.15
CA ASN A 163 9.46 -5.90 -11.31
C ASN A 163 9.55 -5.05 -12.58
N MET A 164 8.68 -4.06 -12.76
CA MET A 164 8.71 -3.16 -13.92
C MET A 164 9.83 -2.10 -13.86
N ILE A 165 10.32 -1.79 -12.65
CA ILE A 165 11.41 -0.81 -12.45
C ILE A 165 12.79 -1.45 -12.63
N ARG A 166 12.95 -2.74 -12.30
CA ARG A 166 14.25 -3.43 -12.28
C ARG A 166 14.68 -4.05 -13.60
#